data_AF-A0A4Y3WX53-F1
#
_entry.id   AF-A0A4Y3WX53-F1
#
_cell.length_a   1.000
_cell.length_b   1.000
_cell.length_c   1.000
_cell.angle_alpha   90.00
_cell.angle_beta   90.00
_cell.angle_gamma   90.00
#
_symmetry.space_group_name_H-M   'P 1'
#
loop_
_entity.id
_entity.type
_entity.pdbx_description
1 polymer ?
#
loop_
_entity_poly.entity_id
_entity_poly.type
_entity_poly.pdbx_seq_one_letter_code
_entity_poly.pdbx_strand_id
1 'polypeptide(L)' 'MAVPVWATFDAMCAERDALKRLVEDLPDEQVPAALAAIRHQHEQRPGTTWPPSWFASFASGRPDLGSNHDDVLAEGFGRS' A
#
# COMPACT_ATOMS: atom_id res chain seq x y z
N MET A 1 0.90 26.18 -1.80
CA MET A 1 1.92 25.39 -1.06
C MET A 1 1.61 23.92 -1.27
N ALA A 2 2.54 23.15 -1.82
CA ALA A 2 2.39 21.70 -1.96
C ALA A 2 2.72 21.04 -0.60
N VAL A 3 1.81 20.21 -0.09
CA VAL A 3 2.01 19.45 1.14
C VAL A 3 2.98 18.30 0.82
N PRO A 4 4.07 18.10 1.56
CA PRO A 4 5.03 17.06 1.24
C PRO A 4 4.47 15.66 1.52
N VAL A 5 4.83 14.68 0.69
CA VAL A 5 4.25 13.32 0.71
C VAL A 5 4.43 12.58 2.04
N TRP A 6 5.48 12.91 2.80
CA TRP A 6 5.73 12.34 4.12
C TRP A 6 4.76 12.88 5.18
N ALA A 7 4.32 14.14 5.07
CA ALA A 7 3.32 14.71 5.97
C ALA A 7 1.94 14.08 5.73
N THR A 8 1.62 13.72 4.49
CA THR A 8 0.44 12.91 4.18
C THR A 8 0.57 11.47 4.67
N PHE A 9 1.77 10.88 4.65
CA PHE A 9 1.99 9.53 5.16
C PHE A 9 1.81 9.46 6.69
N ASP A 10 2.34 10.44 7.41
CA ASP A 10 2.17 10.58 8.86
C ASP A 10 0.69 10.73 9.25
N ALA A 11 -0.04 11.59 8.53
CA ALA A 11 -1.48 11.74 8.69
C ALA A 11 -2.25 10.45 8.42
N MET A 12 -1.94 9.71 7.34
CA MET A 12 -2.59 8.42 7.05
C MET A 12 -2.28 7.34 8.10
N CYS A 13 -1.08 7.36 8.70
CA CYS A 13 -0.74 6.46 9.80
C CYS A 13 -1.56 6.81 11.05
N ALA A 14 -1.66 8.09 11.40
CA ALA A 14 -2.49 8.54 12.52
C ALA A 14 -3.98 8.18 12.32
N GLU A 15 -4.53 8.37 11.13
CA GLU A 15 -5.89 7.97 10.78
C GLU A 15 -6.09 6.45 10.90
N ARG A 16 -5.11 5.65 10.44
CA ARG A 16 -5.16 4.19 10.58
C ARG A 16 -5.13 3.73 12.03
N ASP A 17 -4.32 4.34 12.87
CA ASP A 17 -4.25 3.97 14.28
C ASP A 17 -5.49 4.41 15.05
N ALA A 18 -6.07 5.56 14.72
CA ALA A 18 -7.38 5.97 15.24
C ALA A 18 -8.49 4.98 14.84
N LEU A 19 -8.49 4.50 13.59
CA LEU A 19 -9.45 3.49 13.14
C LEU A 19 -9.28 2.17 13.90
N LYS A 20 -8.05 1.68 14.10
CA LYS A 20 -7.81 0.47 14.90
C LYS A 20 -8.39 0.63 16.31
N ARG A 21 -8.15 1.77 16.96
CA ARG A 21 -8.68 2.05 18.30
C ARG A 21 -10.22 1.93 18.34
N LEU A 22 -10.90 2.50 17.35
CA LEU A 22 -12.36 2.43 17.25
C LEU A 22 -12.89 1.01 17.01
N VAL A 23 -12.14 0.19 16.26
CA VAL A 23 -12.49 -1.23 16.03
C VAL A 23 -12.32 -2.04 17.32
N GLU A 24 -11.25 -1.80 18.08
CA GLU A 24 -11.02 -2.48 19.37
C GLU A 24 -12.05 -2.10 20.43
N ASP A 25 -12.53 -0.85 20.44
CA ASP A 25 -13.51 -0.37 21.41
C ASP A 25 -14.97 -0.64 20.97
N LEU A 26 -15.20 -1.35 19.85
CA LEU A 26 -16.54 -1.58 19.29
C LEU A 26 -17.31 -2.66 20.07
N PRO A 27 -18.59 -2.43 20.45
CA PRO A 27 -19.41 -3.45 21.10
C PRO A 27 -19.65 -4.66 20.20
N ASP A 28 -19.63 -5.87 20.78
CA ASP A 28 -19.76 -7.15 20.06
C ASP A 28 -21.01 -7.22 19.19
N GLU A 29 -22.12 -6.62 19.62
CA GLU A 29 -23.38 -6.59 18.88
C GLU A 29 -23.29 -5.76 17.58
N GLN A 30 -22.37 -4.80 17.53
CA GLN A 30 -22.16 -3.91 16.40
C GLN A 30 -21.11 -4.42 15.41
N VAL A 31 -20.26 -5.37 15.83
CA VAL A 31 -19.23 -6.00 14.98
C VAL A 31 -19.80 -6.55 13.66
N PRO A 32 -20.93 -7.30 13.63
CA PRO A 32 -21.47 -7.83 12.38
C PRO A 32 -21.88 -6.74 11.38
N ALA A 33 -22.48 -5.66 11.87
CA ALA A 33 -22.93 -4.54 11.04
C ALA A 33 -21.74 -3.74 10.48
N ALA A 34 -20.74 -3.45 11.31
CA ALA A 34 -19.51 -2.79 10.88
C ALA A 34 -18.74 -3.62 9.85
N LEU A 35 -18.63 -4.93 10.06
CA LEU A 35 -17.99 -5.85 9.13
C LEU A 35 -18.72 -5.89 7.77
N ALA A 36 -20.05 -5.92 7.77
CA ALA A 36 -20.85 -5.89 6.55
C ALA A 36 -20.63 -4.59 5.75
N ALA A 37 -20.58 -3.45 6.43
CA ALA A 37 -20.34 -2.15 5.80
C ALA A 37 -18.94 -2.07 5.16
N ILE A 38 -17.89 -2.53 5.87
CA ILE A 38 -16.52 -2.54 5.33
C ILE A 38 -16.39 -3.51 4.16
N ARG A 39 -17.01 -4.69 4.23
CA ARG A 39 -17.01 -5.66 3.11
C ARG A 39 -17.67 -5.07 1.87
N HIS A 40 -18.81 -4.42 2.03
CA HIS A 40 -19.49 -3.75 0.92
C HIS A 40 -18.59 -2.69 0.26
N GLN A 41 -17.89 -1.87 1.05
CA GLN A 41 -16.94 -0.90 0.51
C GLN A 41 -15.76 -1.55 -0.20
N HIS A 42 -15.26 -2.69 0.30
CA HIS A 42 -14.17 -3.43 -0.32
C HIS A 42 -14.58 -4.02 -1.68
N GLU A 43 -15.79 -4.59 -1.77
CA GLU A 43 -16.33 -5.16 -3.02
C GLU A 43 -16.61 -4.09 -4.08
N GLN A 44 -17.00 -2.88 -3.67
CA GLN A 44 -17.26 -1.74 -4.54
C GLN A 44 -15.99 -1.05 -5.05
N ARG A 45 -14.82 -1.35 -4.45
CA ARG A 45 -13.54 -0.83 -4.94
C ARG A 45 -13.22 -1.60 -6.22
N PRO A 46 -13.14 -0.96 -7.40
CA PRO A 46 -12.69 -1.64 -8.61
C PRO A 46 -11.32 -2.23 -8.28
N GLY A 47 -11.23 -3.56 -8.37
CA GLY A 47 -10.01 -4.28 -8.07
C GLY A 47 -8.91 -3.71 -8.96
N THR A 48 -8.01 -2.90 -8.38
CA THR A 48 -6.70 -2.75 -8.96
C THR A 48 -6.08 -4.13 -8.81
N THR A 49 -6.29 -4.98 -9.82
CA THR A 49 -5.70 -6.31 -9.86
C THR A 49 -4.22 -6.13 -9.62
N TRP A 50 -3.78 -6.63 -8.47
CA TRP A 50 -2.37 -6.80 -8.22
C TRP A 50 -1.99 -8.21 -8.70
N PRO A 51 -0.95 -8.35 -9.53
CA PRO A 51 -0.15 -7.27 -10.07
C PRO A 51 -0.85 -6.50 -11.22
N PRO A 52 -0.63 -5.18 -11.35
CA PRO A 52 -1.09 -4.40 -12.50
C PRO A 52 -0.53 -4.97 -13.81
N SER A 53 -1.17 -4.65 -14.94
CA SER A 53 -0.74 -5.13 -16.26
C SER A 53 0.70 -4.74 -16.63
N TRP A 54 1.19 -3.63 -16.08
CA TRP A 54 2.56 -3.14 -16.27
C TRP A 54 3.57 -3.73 -15.27
N PHE A 55 3.13 -4.50 -14.28
CA PHE A 55 4.02 -5.12 -13.32
C PHE A 55 4.93 -6.11 -14.05
N ALA A 56 6.23 -6.06 -13.73
CA ALA A 56 7.28 -6.82 -14.42
C ALA A 56 7.43 -6.53 -15.94
N SER A 57 6.82 -5.47 -16.48
CA SER A 57 6.98 -5.09 -17.90
C SER A 57 8.29 -4.37 -18.21
N PHE A 58 9.28 -4.39 -17.32
CA PHE A 58 10.58 -3.77 -17.57
C PHE A 58 11.47 -4.72 -18.37
N ALA A 59 12.03 -4.23 -19.48
CA ALA A 59 13.12 -4.90 -20.16
C ALA A 59 14.43 -4.35 -19.60
N SER A 60 15.29 -5.24 -19.13
CA SER A 60 16.66 -4.90 -18.76
C SER A 60 17.62 -5.70 -19.63
N GLY A 61 18.74 -5.11 -20.02
CA GLY A 61 19.81 -5.82 -20.72
C GLY A 61 20.59 -6.80 -19.82
N ARG A 62 20.15 -6.97 -18.56
CA ARG A 62 20.83 -7.75 -17.52
C ARG A 62 19.90 -8.86 -17.01
N PRO A 63 20.26 -10.15 -17.17
CA PRO A 63 19.43 -11.25 -16.71
C PRO A 63 19.51 -11.51 -15.19
N ASP A 64 20.49 -10.90 -14.50
CA ASP A 64 20.82 -11.17 -13.10
C ASP A 64 20.18 -10.18 -12.10
N LEU A 65 19.36 -9.24 -12.58
CA LEU A 65 18.83 -8.12 -11.79
C LEU A 65 18.08 -8.55 -10.51
N GLY A 66 17.27 -9.61 -10.60
CA GLY A 66 16.52 -10.11 -9.44
C GLY A 66 17.43 -10.78 -8.41
N SER A 67 18.40 -11.57 -8.86
CA SER A 67 19.36 -12.27 -8.00
C SER A 67 20.43 -11.36 -7.42
N ASN A 68 20.69 -10.22 -8.07
CA ASN A 68 21.77 -9.29 -7.73
C ASN A 68 21.23 -7.92 -7.28
N HIS A 69 20.01 -7.89 -6.74
CA HIS A 69 19.31 -6.65 -6.44
C HIS A 69 20.06 -5.81 -5.40
N ASP A 70 20.69 -6.43 -4.40
CA ASP A 70 21.41 -5.70 -3.35
C ASP A 70 22.59 -4.89 -3.90
N ASP A 71 23.45 -5.50 -4.73
CA ASP A 71 24.60 -4.80 -5.32
C ASP A 71 24.15 -3.71 -6.31
N VAL A 72 23.10 -3.99 -7.09
CA VAL A 72 22.52 -3.02 -8.03
C VAL A 72 21.92 -1.82 -7.30
N LEU A 73 21.25 -2.04 -6.17
CA LEU A 73 20.70 -0.97 -5.34
C LEU A 73 21.80 -0.17 -4.64
N ALA A 74 22.90 -0.83 -4.24
CA ALA A 74 24.06 -0.20 -3.64
C ALA A 74 24.82 0.71 -4.63
N GLU A 75 24.85 0.36 -5.92
CA GLU A 75 25.46 1.16 -6.98
C GLU A 75 24.75 2.53 -7.18
N GLY A 76 23.47 2.60 -6.82
CA GLY A 76 22.66 3.83 -6.81
C GLY A 76 22.06 4.17 -8.17
N PHE A 77 20.78 4.55 -8.18
CA PHE A 77 20.06 4.89 -9.41
C PHE A 77 20.59 6.18 -10.07
N GLY A 78 20.72 6.18 -11.41
CA GLY A 78 20.93 7.41 -12.19
C GLY A 78 22.34 7.98 -12.19
N ARG A 79 23.35 7.20 -11.77
CA ARG A 79 24.77 7.56 -11.98
C ARG A 79 25.20 7.09 -13.36
N SER A 80 24.84 7.86 -14.38
CA SER A 80 25.29 7.70 -15.78
C SER A 80 25.52 9.08 -16.38
#